data_AF-A0A955M1Z7-F1
#
_entry.id   AF-A0A955M1Z7-F1
#
_cell.length_a   1.000
_cell.length_b   1.000
_cell.length_c   1.000
_cell.angle_alpha   90.00
_cell.angle_beta   90.00
_cell.angle_gamma   90.00
#
_symmetry.space_group_name_H-M   'P 1'
#
loop_
_entity.id
_entity.type
_entity.pdbx_description
1 polymer ?
#
loop_
_entity_poly.entity_id
_entity_poly.type
_entity_poly.pdbx_seq_one_letter_code
_entity_poly.pdbx_strand_id
1 'polypeptide(L)'
;MTNKFVDFSLKNRLLIIIAFFTVCFSGKWAYDRLPIDAFPDVTPSLVQVFTVTEGLAPEEVEQLVTYPVETAMNGLPDVEEIRSVSNFGLSVVNIYFKDGTDIYWARQLVNERLTEAREQIPEGMGEPELGPISTGLGLILFYYLHDETGTRTMEEMRTIQDWLVKFNLQTVPGVTEVLGIGGDERQYQVIIKPEKLIAYDLTLNEIIDAVKANNLNVGAQFNEKGCFS
;
A
#
# COMPACT_ATOMS: atom_id res chain seq x y z
N MET A 1 -52.51 31.99 -3.47
CA MET A 1 -51.92 30.70 -3.89
C MET A 1 -51.78 29.73 -2.71
N THR A 2 -51.31 30.19 -1.55
CA THR A 2 -51.24 29.41 -0.29
C THR A 2 -52.57 28.83 0.17
N ASN A 3 -53.67 29.60 0.11
CA ASN A 3 -55.00 29.10 0.51
C ASN A 3 -55.46 27.88 -0.32
N LYS A 4 -55.09 27.80 -1.61
CA LYS A 4 -55.42 26.64 -2.45
C LYS A 4 -54.69 25.36 -2.01
N PHE A 5 -53.45 25.48 -1.52
CA PHE A 5 -52.71 24.35 -0.96
C PHE A 5 -53.30 23.89 0.37
N VAL A 6 -53.69 24.82 1.24
CA VAL A 6 -54.34 24.51 2.52
C VAL A 6 -55.71 23.85 2.30
N ASP A 7 -56.53 24.39 1.40
CA ASP A 7 -57.83 23.83 1.06
C ASP A 7 -57.72 22.44 0.41
N PHE A 8 -56.68 22.21 -0.41
CA PHE A 8 -56.39 20.90 -1.00
C PHE A 8 -55.98 19.88 0.07
N SER A 9 -55.13 20.27 1.01
CA SER A 9 -54.69 19.43 2.13
C SER A 9 -55.84 19.07 3.07
N LEU A 10 -56.75 20.02 3.35
CA LEU A 10 -57.93 19.79 4.19
C LEU A 10 -58.96 18.87 3.52
N LYS A 11 -59.18 19.02 2.20
CA LYS A 11 -60.08 18.13 1.44
C LYS A 11 -59.53 16.71 1.30
N ASN A 12 -58.22 16.55 1.20
CA ASN A 12 -57.55 15.25 0.99
C ASN A 12 -56.81 14.74 2.24
N ARG A 13 -57.43 14.89 3.43
CA ARG A 13 -56.81 14.55 4.73
C ARG A 13 -56.16 13.16 4.77
N LEU A 14 -56.78 12.15 4.15
CA LEU A 14 -56.25 10.79 4.12
C LEU A 14 -54.95 10.71 3.32
N LEU A 15 -54.90 11.39 2.18
CA LEU A 15 -53.74 11.44 1.29
C LEU A 15 -52.56 12.16 1.97
N ILE A 16 -52.85 13.24 2.71
CA ILE A 16 -51.85 13.96 3.52
C ILE A 16 -51.30 13.07 4.64
N ILE A 17 -52.15 12.34 5.36
CA ILE A 17 -51.71 11.43 6.43
C ILE A 17 -50.84 10.30 5.87
N ILE A 18 -51.23 9.69 4.75
CA ILE A 18 -50.42 8.67 4.08
C ILE A 18 -49.07 9.26 3.67
N ALA A 19 -49.05 10.42 3.01
CA ALA A 19 -47.82 11.09 2.61
C ALA A 19 -46.90 11.41 3.81
N PHE A 20 -47.48 11.87 4.92
CA PHE A 20 -46.74 12.11 6.17
C PHE A 20 -46.07 10.84 6.67
N PHE A 21 -46.81 9.73 6.77
CA PHE A 21 -46.23 8.46 7.19
C PHE A 21 -45.18 7.94 6.20
N THR A 22 -45.40 8.09 4.88
CA THR A 22 -44.40 7.73 3.87
C THR A 22 -43.11 8.52 4.06
N VAL A 23 -43.18 9.83 4.31
CA VAL A 23 -42.01 10.68 4.59
C VAL A 23 -41.35 10.27 5.91
N CYS A 24 -42.11 10.00 6.97
CA CYS A 24 -41.55 9.56 8.25
C CYS A 24 -40.85 8.20 8.14
N PHE A 25 -41.45 7.22 7.46
CA PHE A 25 -40.85 5.90 7.28
C PHE A 25 -39.63 5.94 6.36
N SER A 26 -39.68 6.68 5.26
CA SER A 26 -38.52 6.87 4.38
C SER A 26 -37.39 7.64 5.09
N GLY A 27 -37.72 8.65 5.90
CA GLY A 27 -36.77 9.38 6.73
C GLY A 27 -36.10 8.48 7.76
N LYS A 28 -36.87 7.65 8.47
CA LYS A 28 -36.32 6.65 9.42
C LYS A 28 -35.42 5.64 8.70
N TRP A 29 -35.86 5.15 7.55
CA TRP A 29 -35.10 4.20 6.73
C TRP A 29 -33.77 4.79 6.22
N ALA A 30 -33.77 6.05 5.82
CA ALA A 30 -32.57 6.78 5.41
C ALA A 30 -31.65 7.07 6.61
N TYR A 31 -32.20 7.49 7.74
CA TYR A 31 -31.46 7.76 8.97
C TYR A 31 -30.72 6.51 9.47
N ASP A 32 -31.37 5.34 9.46
CA ASP A 32 -30.76 4.09 9.90
C ASP A 32 -29.66 3.56 8.97
N ARG A 33 -29.54 4.13 7.76
CA ARG A 33 -28.57 3.72 6.73
C ARG A 33 -27.53 4.78 6.42
N LEU A 34 -27.65 5.95 7.05
CA LEU A 34 -26.68 7.01 6.88
C LEU A 34 -25.36 6.56 7.53
N PRO A 35 -24.27 6.41 6.76
CA PRO A 35 -22.97 6.12 7.35
C PRO A 35 -22.59 7.28 8.28
N ILE A 36 -22.32 6.97 9.54
CA ILE A 36 -21.85 7.94 10.52
C ILE A 36 -20.33 7.88 10.48
N ASP A 37 -19.71 8.97 10.05
CA ASP A 37 -18.28 9.18 10.24
C ASP A 37 -18.07 10.24 11.33
N ALA A 38 -17.08 10.02 12.20
CA ALA A 38 -16.83 10.90 13.33
C ALA A 38 -16.21 12.24 12.90
N PHE A 39 -15.49 12.25 11.78
CA PHE A 39 -14.83 13.41 11.23
C PHE A 39 -14.93 13.42 9.71
N PRO A 40 -15.18 14.58 9.07
CA PRO A 40 -15.06 14.68 7.63
C PRO A 40 -13.59 14.46 7.24
N ASP A 41 -13.34 13.61 6.24
CA ASP A 41 -12.00 13.44 5.69
C ASP A 41 -11.59 14.71 4.95
N VAL A 42 -10.66 15.45 5.55
CA VAL A 42 -10.05 16.66 4.99
C VAL A 42 -8.67 16.37 4.41
N THR A 43 -8.32 15.09 4.23
CA THR A 43 -7.03 14.71 3.65
C THR A 43 -7.01 15.09 2.17
N PRO A 44 -5.97 15.80 1.71
CA PRO A 44 -5.81 16.09 0.29
C PRO A 44 -5.63 14.79 -0.51
N SER A 45 -5.93 14.84 -1.80
CA SER A 45 -5.66 13.72 -2.71
C SER A 45 -4.15 13.54 -2.87
N LEU A 46 -3.60 12.52 -2.22
CA LEU A 46 -2.17 12.28 -2.12
C LEU A 46 -1.81 10.93 -2.73
N VAL A 47 -0.85 10.95 -3.65
CA VAL A 47 -0.18 9.74 -4.15
C VAL A 47 1.25 9.74 -3.67
N GLN A 48 1.66 8.67 -3.00
CA GLN A 48 3.03 8.49 -2.52
C GLN A 48 3.76 7.51 -3.44
N VAL A 49 5.03 7.79 -3.69
CA VAL A 49 5.97 6.89 -4.37
C VAL A 49 7.12 6.61 -3.40
N PHE A 50 7.43 5.34 -3.20
CA PHE A 50 8.53 4.89 -2.37
C PHE A 50 9.60 4.24 -3.22
N THR A 51 10.86 4.43 -2.87
CA THR A 51 11.97 3.67 -3.47
C THR A 51 12.95 3.30 -2.38
N VAL A 52 13.12 1.99 -2.17
CA VAL A 52 14.07 1.45 -1.20
C VAL A 52 15.36 1.11 -1.94
N THR A 53 16.48 1.54 -1.37
CA THR A 53 17.81 1.39 -1.97
C THR A 53 18.78 0.76 -0.97
N GLU A 54 19.76 0.00 -1.47
CA GLU A 54 20.71 -0.70 -0.61
C GLU A 54 21.87 0.23 -0.22
N GLY A 55 21.72 0.94 0.90
CA GLY A 55 22.85 1.59 1.58
C GLY A 55 23.38 2.87 0.93
N LEU A 56 22.64 3.49 0.02
CA LEU A 56 22.98 4.79 -0.55
C LEU A 56 22.92 5.91 0.49
N ALA A 57 23.87 6.84 0.41
CA ALA A 57 23.83 8.07 1.19
C ALA A 57 22.64 8.96 0.78
N PRO A 58 22.09 9.79 1.67
CA PRO A 58 20.94 10.66 1.36
C PRO A 58 21.14 11.51 0.09
N GLU A 59 22.34 12.04 -0.13
CA GLU A 59 22.69 12.84 -1.31
C GLU A 59 22.67 12.01 -2.60
N GLU A 60 23.09 10.75 -2.53
CA GLU A 60 23.05 9.82 -3.67
C GLU A 60 21.62 9.39 -3.97
N VAL A 61 20.82 9.12 -2.93
CA VAL A 61 19.38 8.84 -3.07
C VAL A 61 18.67 10.01 -3.74
N GLU A 62 18.97 11.24 -3.33
CA GLU A 62 18.41 12.43 -3.94
C GLU A 62 18.72 12.51 -5.44
N GLN A 63 20.00 12.40 -5.80
CA GLN A 63 20.45 12.61 -7.18
C GLN A 63 20.06 11.47 -8.12
N LEU A 64 20.18 10.22 -7.66
CA LEU A 64 20.04 9.03 -8.51
C LEU A 64 18.60 8.49 -8.54
N VAL A 65 17.78 8.83 -7.54
CA VAL A 65 16.45 8.22 -7.37
C VAL A 65 15.37 9.28 -7.22
N THR A 66 15.43 10.11 -6.18
CA THR A 66 14.38 11.08 -5.87
C THR A 66 14.18 12.08 -7.02
N TYR A 67 15.28 12.66 -7.53
CA TYR A 67 15.22 13.68 -8.57
C TYR A 67 14.63 13.19 -9.90
N PRO A 68 15.01 11.99 -10.44
CA PRO A 68 14.32 11.40 -11.57
C PRO A 68 12.81 11.20 -11.35
N VAL A 69 12.41 10.70 -10.17
CA VAL A 69 10.99 10.50 -9.83
C VAL A 69 10.25 11.84 -9.81
N GLU A 70 10.76 12.85 -9.11
CA GLU A 70 10.14 14.18 -9.07
C GLU A 70 10.02 14.82 -10.45
N THR A 71 11.08 14.71 -11.26
CA THR A 71 11.12 15.30 -12.60
C THR A 71 10.10 14.63 -13.52
N ALA A 72 9.93 13.31 -13.44
CA ALA A 72 8.93 12.57 -14.21
C ALA A 72 7.49 12.93 -13.80
N MET A 73 7.27 13.25 -12.53
CA MET A 73 5.97 13.69 -12.01
C MET A 73 5.68 15.17 -12.29
N ASN A 74 6.69 15.93 -12.69
CA ASN A 74 6.52 17.35 -13.01
C ASN A 74 5.61 17.52 -14.24
N GLY A 75 4.65 18.45 -14.13
CA GLY A 75 3.72 18.75 -15.22
C GLY A 75 2.56 17.77 -15.36
N LEU A 76 2.38 16.84 -14.41
CA LEU A 76 1.14 16.08 -14.30
C LEU A 76 -0.05 17.03 -14.06
N PRO A 77 -1.20 16.82 -14.75
CA PRO A 77 -2.40 17.63 -14.53
C PRO A 77 -2.89 17.53 -13.09
N ASP A 78 -3.39 18.65 -12.58
CA ASP A 78 -3.99 18.81 -11.25
C ASP A 78 -3.07 18.52 -10.06
N VAL A 79 -1.76 18.38 -10.29
CA VAL A 79 -0.76 18.47 -9.23
C VAL A 79 -0.72 19.89 -8.66
N GLU A 80 -0.83 19.98 -7.35
CA GLU A 80 -0.72 21.22 -6.57
C GLU A 80 0.70 21.40 -6.03
N GLU A 81 1.26 20.33 -5.45
CA GLU A 81 2.60 20.36 -4.85
C GLU A 81 3.25 18.97 -4.91
N ILE A 82 4.57 18.94 -5.09
CA ILE A 82 5.38 17.72 -4.93
C ILE A 82 6.36 17.97 -3.79
N ARG A 83 6.41 17.06 -2.82
CA ARG A 83 7.36 17.10 -1.71
C ARG A 83 8.08 15.77 -1.60
N SER A 84 9.40 15.79 -1.53
CA SER A 84 10.18 14.59 -1.31
C SER A 84 11.00 14.64 -0.03
N VAL A 85 11.38 13.45 0.43
CA VAL A 85 12.35 13.24 1.49
C VAL A 85 13.28 12.12 1.04
N SER A 86 14.58 12.42 1.03
CA SER A 86 15.66 11.47 0.76
C SER A 86 16.37 11.16 2.07
N ASN A 87 16.29 9.91 2.52
CA ASN A 87 16.99 9.39 3.69
C ASN A 87 17.94 8.26 3.27
N PHE A 88 18.79 7.82 4.19
CA PHE A 88 19.68 6.68 3.97
C PHE A 88 18.88 5.45 3.51
N GLY A 89 19.13 4.97 2.29
CA GLY A 89 18.45 3.80 1.74
C GLY A 89 16.96 4.00 1.37
N LEU A 90 16.41 5.22 1.43
CA LEU A 90 14.97 5.44 1.21
C LEU A 90 14.66 6.79 0.55
N SER A 91 13.95 6.75 -0.57
CA SER A 91 13.28 7.91 -1.17
C SER A 91 11.78 7.84 -0.95
N VAL A 92 11.18 8.96 -0.56
CA VAL A 92 9.73 9.14 -0.46
C VAL A 92 9.33 10.39 -1.23
N VAL A 93 8.51 10.24 -2.26
CA VAL A 93 7.96 11.36 -3.06
C VAL A 93 6.45 11.43 -2.86
N ASN A 94 5.98 12.55 -2.32
CA ASN A 94 4.58 12.86 -2.05
C ASN A 94 4.05 13.80 -3.13
N ILE A 95 3.04 13.36 -3.88
CA ILE A 95 2.43 14.11 -4.97
C ILE A 95 1.02 14.51 -4.52
N TYR A 96 0.86 15.79 -4.19
CA TYR A 96 -0.40 16.37 -3.78
C TYR A 96 -1.17 16.87 -5.01
N PHE A 97 -2.40 16.39 -5.15
CA PHE A 97 -3.34 16.83 -6.17
C PHE A 97 -4.35 17.81 -5.57
N LYS A 98 -4.90 18.66 -6.42
CA LYS A 98 -5.96 19.61 -6.04
C LYS A 98 -7.14 18.88 -5.41
N ASP A 99 -7.82 19.57 -4.50
CA ASP A 99 -9.04 19.08 -3.85
C ASP A 99 -10.10 18.61 -4.86
N GLY A 100 -10.69 17.45 -4.57
CA GLY A 100 -11.73 16.82 -5.40
C GLY A 100 -11.20 15.98 -6.57
N THR A 101 -9.89 15.85 -6.73
CA THR A 101 -9.29 14.92 -7.69
C THR A 101 -9.62 13.48 -7.32
N ASP A 102 -10.02 12.66 -8.29
CA ASP A 102 -10.23 11.23 -8.05
C ASP A 102 -8.88 10.52 -7.81
N ILE A 103 -8.75 9.86 -6.66
CA ILE A 103 -7.49 9.22 -6.25
C ILE A 103 -7.07 8.09 -7.20
N TYR A 104 -8.03 7.36 -7.78
CA TYR A 104 -7.69 6.26 -8.69
C TYR A 104 -7.17 6.78 -10.02
N TRP A 105 -7.78 7.85 -10.53
CA TRP A 105 -7.27 8.57 -11.69
C TRP A 105 -5.87 9.15 -11.45
N ALA A 106 -5.66 9.82 -10.31
CA ALA A 106 -4.36 10.35 -9.93
C ALA A 106 -3.28 9.24 -9.88
N ARG A 107 -3.61 8.08 -9.29
CA ARG A 107 -2.69 6.93 -9.22
C ARG A 107 -2.38 6.35 -10.58
N GLN A 108 -3.37 6.25 -11.46
CA GLN A 108 -3.14 5.75 -12.82
C GLN A 108 -2.14 6.66 -13.55
N LEU A 109 -2.36 7.96 -13.48
CA LEU A 109 -1.51 8.97 -14.10
C LEU A 109 -0.08 8.94 -13.55
N VAL A 110 0.07 8.84 -12.22
CA VAL A 110 1.39 8.67 -11.59
C VAL A 110 2.05 7.38 -12.06
N ASN A 111 1.32 6.26 -12.12
CA ASN A 111 1.86 4.97 -12.55
C ASN A 111 2.36 5.00 -14.01
N GLU A 112 1.66 5.71 -14.88
CA GLU A 112 2.06 5.91 -16.28
C GLU A 112 3.42 6.63 -16.35
N ARG A 113 3.61 7.72 -15.59
CA ARG A 113 4.91 8.44 -15.53
C ARG A 113 5.98 7.72 -14.72
N LEU A 114 5.59 6.87 -13.78
CA LEU A 114 6.54 6.14 -12.94
C LEU A 114 7.37 5.17 -13.79
N THR A 115 6.81 4.68 -14.89
CA THR A 115 7.55 3.85 -15.85
C THR A 115 8.69 4.63 -16.49
N GLU A 116 8.50 5.90 -16.86
CA GLU A 116 9.57 6.76 -17.39
C GLU A 116 10.65 7.06 -16.34
N ALA A 117 10.25 7.26 -15.08
CA ALA A 117 11.18 7.46 -13.97
C ALA A 117 12.08 6.22 -13.75
N ARG A 118 11.52 5.01 -13.85
CA ARG A 118 12.26 3.74 -13.71
C ARG A 118 13.39 3.62 -14.72
N GLU A 119 13.18 4.06 -15.95
CA GLU A 119 14.20 4.00 -17.01
C GLU A 119 15.39 4.95 -16.76
N GLN A 120 15.19 6.00 -15.95
CA GLN A 120 16.23 6.97 -15.62
C GLN A 120 17.02 6.59 -14.36
N ILE A 121 16.47 5.70 -13.53
CA ILE A 121 17.14 5.22 -12.31
C ILE A 121 18.16 4.13 -12.71
N PRO A 122 19.43 4.23 -12.29
CA PRO A 122 20.42 3.20 -12.62
C PRO A 122 20.04 1.83 -12.04
N GLU A 123 20.40 0.77 -12.77
CA GLU A 123 20.15 -0.61 -12.33
C GLU A 123 20.76 -0.88 -10.94
N GLY A 124 19.98 -1.54 -10.08
CA GLY A 124 20.40 -1.88 -8.72
C GLY A 124 20.24 -0.75 -7.68
N MET A 125 19.78 0.43 -8.09
CA MET A 125 19.56 1.58 -7.19
C MET A 125 18.14 1.66 -6.62
N GLY A 126 17.39 0.55 -6.66
CA GLY A 126 16.01 0.45 -6.19
C GLY A 126 14.97 0.68 -7.30
N GLU A 127 13.77 0.14 -7.09
CA GLU A 127 12.63 0.34 -7.99
C GLU A 127 11.57 1.22 -7.33
N PRO A 128 11.13 2.31 -7.97
CA PRO A 128 10.05 3.13 -7.44
C PRO A 128 8.71 2.40 -7.55
N GLU A 129 7.96 2.43 -6.47
CA GLU A 129 6.67 1.78 -6.32
C GLU A 129 5.63 2.74 -5.74
N LEU A 130 4.37 2.57 -6.14
CA LEU A 130 3.27 3.31 -5.57
C LEU A 130 3.02 2.86 -4.13
N GLY A 131 2.97 3.83 -3.23
CA GLY A 131 2.49 3.64 -1.88
C GLY A 131 1.02 3.19 -1.81
N PRO A 132 0.58 2.74 -0.63
CA PRO A 132 -0.80 2.37 -0.39
C PRO A 132 -1.76 3.55 -0.58
N ILE A 133 -3.03 3.25 -0.83
CA ILE A 133 -4.09 4.25 -0.73
C ILE A 133 -4.39 4.42 0.76
N SER A 134 -3.85 5.49 1.35
CA SER A 134 -4.03 5.80 2.76
C SER A 134 -4.34 7.28 2.94
N THR A 135 -5.27 7.58 3.82
CA THR A 135 -5.58 8.95 4.27
C THR A 135 -5.02 9.15 5.68
N GLY A 136 -4.91 10.40 6.14
CA GLY A 136 -4.43 10.69 7.50
C GLY A 136 -5.30 10.05 8.60
N LEU A 137 -6.51 9.63 8.26
CA LEU A 137 -7.48 8.94 9.12
C LEU A 137 -7.52 7.42 8.89
N GLY A 138 -6.70 6.87 7.99
CA GLY A 138 -6.72 5.46 7.59
C GLY A 138 -6.20 4.46 8.64
N LEU A 139 -5.54 4.95 9.70
CA LEU A 139 -5.07 4.12 10.81
C LEU A 139 -6.21 3.83 11.79
N ILE A 140 -7.02 2.81 11.46
CA ILE A 140 -8.25 2.47 12.20
C ILE A 140 -8.04 1.55 13.40
N LEU A 141 -7.02 0.69 13.37
CA LEU A 141 -6.80 -0.34 14.39
C LEU A 141 -5.31 -0.51 14.68
N PHE A 142 -4.94 -0.35 15.94
CA PHE A 142 -3.64 -0.71 16.47
C PHE A 142 -3.78 -1.97 17.32
N TYR A 143 -2.88 -2.92 17.13
CA TYR A 143 -2.77 -4.11 17.95
C TYR A 143 -1.31 -4.48 18.16
N TYR A 144 -1.06 -5.33 19.14
CA TYR A 144 0.23 -5.95 19.36
C TYR A 144 0.03 -7.45 19.54
N LEU A 145 1.02 -8.24 19.14
CA LEU A 145 1.03 -9.67 19.41
C LEU A 145 1.83 -9.93 20.69
N HIS A 146 1.27 -10.71 21.60
CA HIS A 146 1.91 -11.07 22.86
C HIS A 146 1.78 -12.58 23.09
N ASP A 147 2.90 -13.22 23.42
CA ASP A 147 2.93 -14.63 23.81
C ASP A 147 2.93 -14.76 25.34
N GLU A 148 1.80 -15.19 25.90
CA GLU A 148 1.65 -15.38 27.35
C GLU A 148 2.58 -16.46 27.92
N THR A 149 3.04 -17.39 27.07
CA THR A 149 3.96 -18.46 27.51
C THR A 149 5.40 -17.98 27.61
N GLY A 150 5.75 -16.87 26.95
CA GLY A 150 7.12 -16.36 26.84
C GLY A 150 8.08 -17.31 26.12
N THR A 151 7.56 -18.24 25.32
CA THR A 151 8.39 -19.24 24.63
C THR A 151 8.78 -18.81 23.23
N ARG A 152 7.99 -17.94 22.61
CA ARG A 152 8.22 -17.42 21.26
C ARG A 152 9.19 -16.26 21.25
N THR A 153 10.08 -16.28 20.27
CA THR A 153 11.01 -15.19 19.96
C THR A 153 10.31 -14.06 19.20
N MET A 154 10.92 -12.87 19.17
CA MET A 154 10.42 -11.75 18.36
C MET A 154 10.39 -12.07 16.86
N GLU A 155 11.32 -12.92 16.39
CA GLU A 155 11.32 -13.44 15.01
C GLU A 155 10.07 -14.27 14.71
N GLU A 156 9.71 -15.19 15.60
CA GLU A 156 8.51 -16.02 15.43
C GLU A 156 7.23 -15.18 15.51
N MET A 157 7.19 -14.20 16.41
CA MET A 157 6.06 -13.27 16.51
C MET A 157 5.91 -12.42 15.25
N ARG A 158 7.01 -11.91 14.68
CA ARG A 158 7.02 -11.20 13.40
C ARG A 158 6.58 -12.10 12.25
N THR A 159 7.04 -13.35 12.24
CA THR A 159 6.63 -14.34 11.23
C THR A 159 5.12 -14.61 11.30
N ILE A 160 4.55 -14.77 12.50
CA ILE A 160 3.10 -14.94 12.68
C ILE A 160 2.34 -13.70 12.21
N GLN A 161 2.84 -12.50 12.54
CA GLN A 161 2.25 -11.25 12.06
C GLN A 161 2.18 -11.21 10.53
N ASP A 162 3.31 -11.43 9.86
CA ASP A 162 3.45 -11.22 8.43
C ASP A 162 2.77 -12.31 7.60
N TRP A 163 2.79 -13.56 8.07
CA TRP A 163 2.33 -14.71 7.30
C TRP A 163 0.97 -15.27 7.71
N LEU A 164 0.43 -14.84 8.87
CA LEU A 164 -0.88 -15.30 9.33
C LEU A 164 -1.84 -14.14 9.61
N VAL A 165 -1.48 -13.22 10.50
CA VAL A 165 -2.41 -12.17 10.97
C VAL A 165 -2.68 -11.17 9.85
N LYS A 166 -1.62 -10.66 9.20
CA LYS A 166 -1.69 -9.70 8.09
C LYS A 166 -2.64 -10.18 6.99
N PHE A 167 -2.43 -11.40 6.48
CA PHE A 167 -3.25 -11.96 5.41
C PHE A 167 -4.71 -12.14 5.82
N ASN A 168 -4.99 -12.61 7.03
CA ASN A 168 -6.36 -12.77 7.52
C ASN A 168 -7.08 -11.42 7.63
N LEU A 169 -6.43 -10.39 8.17
CA LEU A 169 -7.01 -9.05 8.29
C LEU A 169 -7.25 -8.39 6.93
N GLN A 170 -6.37 -8.62 5.94
CA GLN A 170 -6.56 -8.11 4.58
C GLN A 170 -7.76 -8.73 3.84
N THR A 171 -8.35 -9.83 4.35
CA THR A 171 -9.59 -10.38 3.78
C THR A 171 -10.85 -9.60 4.19
N VAL A 172 -10.75 -8.74 5.21
CA VAL A 172 -11.89 -7.98 5.72
C VAL A 172 -12.24 -6.85 4.75
N PRO A 173 -13.51 -6.74 4.29
CA PRO A 173 -13.92 -5.67 3.39
C PRO A 173 -13.60 -4.28 3.96
N GLY A 174 -12.94 -3.44 3.17
CA GLY A 174 -12.54 -2.08 3.57
C GLY A 174 -11.12 -1.98 4.15
N VAL A 175 -10.45 -3.10 4.44
CA VAL A 175 -9.03 -3.11 4.83
C VAL A 175 -8.17 -3.07 3.56
N THR A 176 -7.47 -1.96 3.36
CA THR A 176 -6.54 -1.79 2.22
C THR A 176 -5.15 -2.32 2.53
N GLU A 177 -4.66 -2.14 3.76
CA GLU A 177 -3.33 -2.54 4.17
C GLU A 177 -3.25 -2.84 5.67
N VAL A 178 -2.31 -3.70 6.04
CA VAL A 178 -1.94 -3.98 7.44
C VAL A 178 -0.42 -3.86 7.57
N LEU A 179 0.01 -2.86 8.35
CA LEU A 179 1.41 -2.52 8.55
C LEU A 179 1.99 -3.24 9.78
N GLY A 180 3.06 -3.99 9.59
CA GLY A 180 3.82 -4.61 10.69
C GLY A 180 4.87 -3.64 11.23
N ILE A 181 4.74 -3.20 12.48
CA ILE A 181 5.71 -2.30 13.13
C ILE A 181 6.52 -3.10 14.16
N GLY A 182 7.85 -3.04 14.03
CA GLY A 182 8.78 -3.75 14.92
C GLY A 182 8.83 -5.27 14.69
N GLY A 183 9.44 -5.99 15.64
CA GLY A 183 9.77 -7.41 15.52
C GLY A 183 11.05 -7.63 14.68
N ASP A 184 11.56 -8.86 14.72
CA ASP A 184 12.78 -9.23 13.99
C ASP A 184 12.40 -9.97 12.70
N GLU A 185 12.80 -9.45 11.55
CA GLU A 185 12.60 -10.17 10.28
C GLU A 185 13.62 -11.29 10.13
N ARG A 186 13.15 -12.49 9.80
CA ARG A 186 14.01 -13.65 9.61
C ARG A 186 14.88 -13.47 8.38
N GLN A 187 16.19 -13.40 8.58
CA GLN A 187 17.17 -13.26 7.50
C GLN A 187 18.21 -14.39 7.54
N TYR A 188 18.48 -15.00 6.39
CA TYR A 188 19.54 -15.99 6.24
C TYR A 188 20.83 -15.30 5.80
N GLN A 189 21.75 -15.10 6.74
CA GLN A 189 23.02 -14.43 6.47
C GLN A 189 24.14 -15.43 6.16
N VAL A 190 24.71 -15.32 4.96
CA VAL A 190 25.90 -16.08 4.57
C VAL A 190 27.15 -15.31 5.00
N ILE A 191 27.70 -15.65 6.17
CA ILE A 191 28.89 -14.97 6.71
C ILE A 191 30.15 -15.57 6.07
N ILE A 192 30.74 -14.81 5.16
CA ILE A 192 31.94 -15.22 4.41
C ILE A 192 33.20 -14.83 5.18
N LYS A 193 34.13 -15.77 5.29
CA LYS A 193 35.44 -15.57 5.93
C LYS A 193 36.52 -15.32 4.89
N PRO A 194 37.12 -14.10 4.81
CA PRO A 194 38.10 -13.77 3.78
C PRO A 194 39.30 -14.72 3.73
N GLU A 195 39.76 -15.21 4.88
CA GLU A 195 40.87 -16.15 4.96
C GLU A 195 40.57 -17.50 4.29
N LYS A 196 39.29 -17.92 4.27
CA LYS A 196 38.88 -19.15 3.59
C LYS A 196 38.79 -18.96 2.09
N LEU A 197 38.36 -17.80 1.61
CA LEU A 197 38.34 -17.49 0.17
C LEU A 197 39.73 -17.68 -0.44
N ILE A 198 40.75 -17.10 0.20
CA ILE A 198 42.15 -17.21 -0.26
C ILE A 198 42.63 -18.67 -0.21
N ALA A 199 42.31 -19.40 0.87
CA ALA A 199 42.76 -20.78 1.03
C ALA A 199 42.17 -21.75 -0.01
N TYR A 200 40.97 -21.45 -0.52
CA TYR A 200 40.28 -22.25 -1.53
C TYR A 200 40.39 -21.68 -2.95
N ASP A 201 41.17 -20.59 -3.14
CA ASP A 201 41.29 -19.86 -4.42
C ASP A 201 39.93 -19.47 -5.01
N LEU A 202 39.03 -19.00 -4.14
CA LEU A 202 37.69 -18.54 -4.49
C LEU A 202 37.58 -17.01 -4.37
N THR A 203 36.82 -16.42 -5.27
CA THR A 203 36.42 -15.02 -5.24
C THR A 203 35.07 -14.84 -4.57
N LEU A 204 34.79 -13.63 -4.08
CA LEU A 204 33.48 -13.30 -3.51
C LEU A 204 32.36 -13.45 -4.54
N ASN A 205 32.59 -13.03 -5.79
CA ASN A 205 31.62 -13.10 -6.86
C ASN A 205 31.21 -14.55 -7.16
N GLU A 206 32.16 -15.49 -7.15
CA GLU A 206 31.84 -16.92 -7.34
C GLU A 206 30.90 -17.46 -6.27
N ILE A 207 31.05 -17.04 -5.01
CA ILE A 207 30.11 -17.42 -3.95
C ILE A 207 28.74 -16.80 -4.19
N ILE A 208 28.67 -15.52 -4.55
CA ILE A 208 27.40 -14.82 -4.83
C ILE A 208 26.66 -15.53 -5.98
N ASP A 209 27.36 -15.83 -7.08
CA ASP A 209 26.79 -16.50 -8.24
C ASP A 209 26.34 -17.93 -7.91
N ALA A 210 27.13 -18.67 -7.13
CA ALA A 210 26.76 -20.01 -6.69
C ALA A 210 25.51 -20.01 -5.80
N VAL A 211 25.39 -19.07 -4.86
CA VAL A 211 24.20 -18.94 -4.01
C VAL A 211 22.97 -18.61 -4.86
N LYS A 212 23.09 -17.64 -5.79
CA LYS A 212 21.99 -17.28 -6.70
C LYS A 212 21.54 -18.46 -7.57
N ALA A 213 22.48 -19.22 -8.13
CA ALA A 213 22.18 -20.35 -9.00
C ALA A 213 21.46 -21.52 -8.28
N ASN A 214 21.68 -21.68 -6.97
CA ASN A 214 21.12 -22.78 -6.19
C ASN A 214 19.82 -22.44 -5.44
N ASN A 215 19.26 -21.23 -5.63
CA ASN A 215 17.98 -20.83 -5.03
C ASN A 215 16.80 -20.90 -6.03
N LEU A 216 16.98 -21.62 -7.15
CA LEU A 216 15.97 -21.79 -8.19
C LEU A 216 15.26 -23.14 -8.04
N ASN A 217 13.93 -23.13 -8.06
CA ASN A 217 13.13 -24.35 -8.11
C ASN A 217 12.90 -24.73 -9.58
N VAL A 218 13.52 -25.81 -10.05
CA VAL A 218 13.38 -26.29 -11.43
C VAL A 218 12.33 -27.41 -11.47
N GLY A 219 11.22 -27.16 -12.15
CA GLY A 219 10.20 -28.17 -12.39
C GLY A 219 10.64 -29.17 -13.47
N ALA A 220 10.75 -30.45 -13.13
CA ALA A 220 10.84 -31.50 -14.13
C ALA A 220 9.43 -31.71 -14.72
N GLN A 221 9.31 -31.61 -16.05
CA GLN A 221 8.08 -31.94 -16.78
C GLN A 221 7.66 -33.40 -16.50
N PHE A 222 6.44 -33.78 -16.89
CA PHE A 222 5.92 -35.12 -16.64
C PHE A 222 6.74 -36.20 -17.37
N ASN A 223 6.94 -37.34 -16.71
CA ASN A 223 7.55 -38.53 -17.31
C ASN A 223 6.45 -39.57 -17.55
N GLU A 224 6.06 -39.77 -18.82
CA GLU A 224 5.13 -40.84 -19.18
C GLU A 224 5.82 -42.21 -19.07
N LYS A 225 5.48 -42.96 -18.01
CA LYS A 225 5.79 -44.40 -17.96
C LYS A 225 4.71 -45.16 -18.74
N GLY A 226 5.02 -45.49 -19.99
CA GLY A 226 4.23 -46.46 -20.76
C GLY A 226 4.26 -47.82 -20.09
N CYS A 227 3.09 -48.37 -19.77
CA CYS A 227 2.94 -49.75 -19.34
C CYS A 227 3.04 -50.64 -20.58
N PHE A 228 4.22 -51.25 -20.82
CA PHE A 228 4.32 -52.31 -21.81
C PHE A 228 3.64 -53.56 -21.25
N SER A 229 2.63 -54.05 -21.99
CA SER A 229 1.83 -55.25 -21.71
C SER A 229 2.66 -56.53 -21.71
#